data_AF-A0A0K1NP78-F1
#
_entry.id   AF-A0A0K1NP78-F1
#
_cell.length_a   1.000
_cell.length_b   1.000
_cell.length_c   1.000
_cell.angle_alpha   90.00
_cell.angle_beta   90.00
_cell.angle_gamma   90.00
#
_symmetry.space_group_name_H-M   'P 1'
#
loop_
_entity.id
_entity.type
_entity.pdbx_description
1 polymer ?
#
loop_
_entity_poly.entity_id
_entity_poly.type
_entity_poly.pdbx_seq_one_letter_code
_entity_poly.pdbx_strand_id
1 'polypeptide(L)'
;MWSNEEYKDSFFLVDSAYFSKTLYQTEYYTLQIYKSGSKYRDKIGDEMAAPVNYLMLVTVDDKEQVIDSMTCYYFVYFLYESAERYFQIKNNTTINIYDFYIDEIKAQFKGKYTYKISKEGKFVLTNIYPPHDL
;
A
#
# COMPACT_ATOMS: atom_id res chain seq x y z
N MET A 1 19.73 7.51 -7.61
CA MET A 1 20.39 6.26 -7.20
C MET A 1 19.39 5.56 -6.31
N TRP A 2 18.71 4.55 -6.83
CA TRP A 2 17.63 3.87 -6.13
C TRP A 2 18.26 2.89 -5.14
N SER A 3 17.96 3.01 -3.84
CA SER A 3 18.28 1.92 -2.90
C SER A 3 17.33 0.77 -3.23
N ASN A 4 17.84 -0.17 -4.03
CA ASN A 4 17.28 -1.51 -4.16
C ASN A 4 17.58 -2.27 -2.85
N GLU A 5 16.96 -1.86 -1.75
CA GLU A 5 16.75 -2.81 -0.66
C GLU A 5 15.64 -3.75 -1.12
N GLU A 6 16.05 -4.85 -1.76
CA GLU A 6 15.23 -6.05 -1.85
C GLU A 6 14.77 -6.39 -0.42
N TYR A 7 13.53 -6.07 -0.08
CA TYR A 7 12.86 -6.61 1.10
C TYR A 7 12.69 -8.12 0.88
N LYS A 8 13.73 -8.89 1.18
CA LYS A 8 13.69 -10.36 1.29
C LYS A 8 13.38 -10.74 2.73
N ASP A 9 12.15 -10.47 3.16
CA ASP A 9 11.64 -11.12 4.36
C ASP A 9 10.87 -12.37 3.93
N SER A 10 11.48 -13.54 4.13
CA SER A 10 10.90 -14.86 3.77
C SER A 10 9.64 -15.21 4.55
N PHE A 11 9.18 -14.34 5.45
CA PHE A 11 8.04 -14.55 6.33
C PHE A 11 6.72 -14.02 5.77
N PHE A 12 6.71 -13.15 4.76
CA PHE A 12 5.44 -12.61 4.23
C PHE A 12 4.83 -13.47 3.13
N LEU A 13 3.56 -13.83 3.31
CA LEU A 13 2.78 -14.53 2.28
C LEU A 13 1.85 -13.54 1.56
N VAL A 14 2.29 -13.14 0.37
CA VAL A 14 1.60 -12.14 -0.47
C VAL A 14 0.96 -12.85 -1.66
N ASP A 15 -0.37 -12.74 -1.79
CA ASP A 15 -1.11 -13.26 -2.94
C ASP A 15 -1.07 -12.26 -4.11
N SER A 16 -1.46 -12.69 -5.31
CA SER A 16 -1.66 -11.80 -6.45
C SER A 16 -2.75 -10.76 -6.18
N ALA A 17 -2.58 -9.57 -6.77
CA ALA A 17 -3.57 -8.51 -6.74
C ALA A 17 -4.55 -8.64 -7.91
N TYR A 18 -5.83 -8.43 -7.65
CA TYR A 18 -6.89 -8.48 -8.65
C TYR A 18 -7.57 -7.13 -8.78
N PHE A 19 -7.91 -6.76 -10.01
CA PHE A 19 -8.67 -5.54 -10.26
C PHE A 19 -9.96 -5.56 -9.46
N SER A 20 -10.22 -4.47 -8.73
CA SER A 20 -11.43 -4.32 -7.92
C SER A 20 -12.34 -3.26 -8.53
N LYS A 21 -11.83 -2.05 -8.75
CA LYS A 21 -12.65 -0.94 -9.25
C LYS A 21 -11.83 0.20 -9.85
N THR A 22 -12.39 0.89 -10.83
CA THR A 22 -11.94 2.22 -11.25
C THR A 22 -12.44 3.30 -10.27
N LEU A 23 -11.52 4.07 -9.69
CA LEU A 23 -11.85 5.12 -8.73
C LEU A 23 -12.25 6.42 -9.45
N TYR A 24 -11.44 6.86 -10.42
CA TYR A 24 -11.77 7.97 -11.30
C TYR A 24 -10.86 7.96 -12.54
N GLN A 25 -11.21 8.79 -13.52
CA GLN A 25 -10.49 8.94 -14.77
C GLN A 25 -10.20 10.42 -15.05
N THR A 26 -9.06 10.67 -15.67
CA THR A 26 -8.65 11.96 -16.22
C THR A 26 -8.39 11.81 -17.72
N GLU A 27 -8.01 12.90 -18.39
CA GLU A 27 -7.57 12.84 -19.79
C GLU A 27 -6.28 12.03 -19.97
N TYR A 28 -5.42 11.97 -18.95
CA TYR A 28 -4.07 11.39 -19.05
C TYR A 28 -3.92 10.02 -18.41
N TYR A 29 -4.77 9.70 -17.43
CA TYR A 29 -4.71 8.43 -16.71
C TYR A 29 -6.05 8.04 -16.10
N THR A 30 -6.22 6.74 -15.87
CA THR A 30 -7.28 6.15 -15.06
C THR A 30 -6.70 5.64 -13.75
N LEU A 31 -7.28 6.05 -12.61
CA LEU A 31 -6.91 5.49 -11.31
C LEU A 31 -7.78 4.29 -10.98
N GLN A 32 -7.13 3.15 -10.76
CA GLN A 32 -7.75 1.88 -10.40
C GLN A 32 -7.29 1.44 -9.01
N ILE A 33 -8.13 0.66 -8.34
CA ILE A 33 -7.78 -0.02 -7.10
C ILE A 33 -7.80 -1.54 -7.31
N TYR A 34 -6.78 -2.20 -6.82
CA TYR A 34 -6.60 -3.64 -6.83
C TYR A 34 -6.59 -4.15 -5.40
N LYS A 35 -7.09 -5.37 -5.19
CA LYS A 35 -7.15 -6.04 -3.90
C LYS A 35 -6.39 -7.36 -3.96
N SER A 36 -5.64 -7.66 -2.91
CA SER A 36 -5.03 -8.97 -2.73
C SER A 36 -6.06 -10.10 -2.77
N GLY A 37 -5.69 -11.24 -3.33
CA GLY A 37 -6.46 -12.46 -3.20
C GLY A 37 -6.51 -12.98 -1.76
N SER A 38 -6.88 -14.25 -1.62
CA SER A 38 -7.08 -14.89 -0.31
C SER A 38 -6.38 -16.24 -0.17
N LYS A 39 -5.40 -16.52 -1.04
CA LYS A 39 -4.68 -17.80 -1.09
C LYS A 39 -4.10 -18.25 0.25
N TYR A 40 -3.67 -17.31 1.10
CA TYR A 40 -3.00 -17.59 2.37
C TYR A 40 -3.86 -17.27 3.61
N ARG A 41 -5.19 -17.17 3.44
CA ARG A 41 -6.10 -16.83 4.55
C ARG A 41 -6.08 -17.88 5.66
N ASP A 42 -5.79 -19.13 5.32
CA ASP A 42 -5.64 -20.26 6.24
C ASP A 42 -4.33 -20.21 7.06
N LYS A 43 -3.41 -19.29 6.74
CA LYS A 43 -2.13 -19.08 7.43
C LYS A 43 -2.15 -17.97 8.47
N ILE A 44 -3.30 -17.33 8.71
CA ILE A 44 -3.42 -16.30 9.74
C ILE A 44 -3.15 -16.94 11.11
N GLY A 45 -2.17 -16.41 11.84
CA GLY A 45 -1.74 -16.95 13.13
C GLY A 45 -0.69 -18.07 13.03
N ASP A 46 -0.10 -18.32 11.85
CA ASP A 46 1.06 -19.21 11.70
C ASP A 46 2.33 -18.47 12.16
N GLU A 47 3.05 -19.04 13.13
CA GLU A 47 4.28 -18.45 13.70
C GLU A 47 5.41 -18.28 12.66
N MET A 48 5.39 -19.07 11.60
CA MET A 48 6.48 -19.16 10.63
C MET A 48 6.24 -18.32 9.38
N ALA A 49 5.02 -17.82 9.17
CA ALA A 49 4.70 -17.04 7.97
C ALA A 49 3.47 -16.15 8.18
N ALA A 50 3.63 -14.84 7.99
CA ALA A 50 2.60 -13.84 8.14
C ALA A 50 1.91 -13.55 6.78
N PRO A 51 0.64 -13.94 6.58
CA PRO A 51 -0.08 -13.53 5.39
C PRO A 51 -0.34 -12.02 5.39
N VAL A 52 -0.39 -11.45 4.19
CA VAL A 52 -0.58 -10.00 3.99
C VAL A 52 -1.84 -9.75 3.16
N ASN A 53 -2.79 -9.05 3.75
CA ASN A 53 -3.91 -8.46 3.01
C ASN A 53 -3.53 -7.05 2.57
N TYR A 54 -3.71 -6.70 1.30
CA TYR A 54 -3.30 -5.38 0.81
C TYR A 54 -4.22 -4.84 -0.29
N LEU A 55 -4.21 -3.51 -0.43
CA LEU A 55 -4.79 -2.80 -1.57
C LEU A 55 -3.71 -2.00 -2.27
N MET A 56 -3.77 -1.98 -3.60
CA MET A 56 -2.89 -1.18 -4.44
C MET A 56 -3.69 -0.18 -5.24
N LEU A 57 -3.17 1.03 -5.33
CA LEU A 57 -3.58 2.00 -6.33
C LEU A 57 -2.69 1.81 -7.56
N VAL A 58 -3.30 1.82 -8.74
CA VAL A 58 -2.61 1.69 -10.02
C VAL A 58 -3.14 2.77 -10.94
N THR A 59 -2.25 3.55 -11.54
CA THR A 59 -2.58 4.46 -12.63
C THR A 59 -2.24 3.78 -13.95
N VAL A 60 -3.16 3.84 -14.89
CA VAL A 60 -2.98 3.30 -16.25
C VAL A 60 -3.25 4.37 -17.30
N ASP A 61 -2.62 4.26 -18.46
CA ASP A 61 -2.87 5.12 -19.61
C ASP A 61 -4.13 4.71 -20.40
N ASP A 62 -4.36 5.34 -21.54
CA ASP A 62 -5.49 5.08 -22.44
C ASP A 62 -5.44 3.68 -23.11
N LYS A 63 -4.30 3.01 -23.04
CA LYS A 63 -4.06 1.65 -23.55
C LYS A 63 -3.99 0.61 -22.43
N GLU A 64 -4.46 0.99 -21.23
CA GLU A 64 -4.40 0.19 -20.01
C GLU A 64 -2.97 -0.22 -19.59
N GLN A 65 -1.94 0.49 -20.06
CA GLN A 65 -0.57 0.25 -19.63
C GLN A 65 -0.33 0.92 -18.28
N VAL A 66 0.31 0.19 -17.37
CA VAL A 66 0.64 0.71 -16.04
C VAL A 66 1.62 1.89 -16.16
N ILE A 67 1.17 3.05 -15.69
CA ILE A 67 1.99 4.23 -15.52
C ILE A 67 2.74 4.12 -14.19
N ASP A 68 2.02 3.87 -13.10
CA ASP A 68 2.59 3.79 -11.75
C ASP A 68 1.70 2.96 -10.82
N SER A 69 2.26 2.54 -9.69
CA SER A 69 1.51 1.79 -8.68
C SER A 69 2.01 2.06 -7.26
N MET A 70 1.12 1.95 -6.28
CA MET A 70 1.46 2.15 -4.87
C MET A 70 0.55 1.32 -3.96
N THR A 71 1.14 0.57 -3.02
CA THR A 71 0.39 -0.09 -1.94
C THR A 71 -0.14 0.96 -0.97
N CYS A 72 -1.47 1.14 -0.96
CA CYS A 72 -2.16 2.14 -0.14
C CYS A 72 -2.71 1.58 1.16
N TYR A 73 -2.91 0.27 1.25
CA TYR A 73 -3.35 -0.41 2.46
C TYR A 73 -2.60 -1.71 2.60
N TYR A 74 -2.22 -2.06 3.83
CA TYR A 74 -1.87 -3.43 4.15
C TYR A 74 -2.24 -3.76 5.59
N PHE A 75 -2.46 -5.05 5.82
CA PHE A 75 -2.54 -5.66 7.13
C PHE A 75 -1.69 -6.91 7.09
N VAL A 76 -0.66 -6.93 7.93
CA VAL A 76 0.21 -8.09 8.13
C VAL A 76 -0.24 -8.82 9.39
N TYR A 77 -0.62 -10.09 9.24
CA TYR A 77 -1.09 -10.91 10.36
C TYR A 77 0.08 -11.66 10.99
N PHE A 78 0.78 -11.04 11.94
CA PHE A 78 1.68 -11.79 12.82
C PHE A 78 0.90 -12.46 13.96
N LEU A 79 1.58 -13.27 14.79
CA LEU A 79 0.92 -14.05 15.84
C LEU A 79 0.38 -13.17 16.98
N TYR A 80 1.19 -12.21 17.47
CA TYR A 80 0.86 -11.36 18.62
C TYR A 80 0.86 -9.86 18.28
N GLU A 81 1.14 -9.53 17.02
CA GLU A 81 1.33 -8.17 16.56
C GLU A 81 0.82 -8.00 15.13
N SER A 82 0.72 -6.76 14.67
CA SER A 82 0.40 -6.43 13.29
C SER A 82 1.17 -5.20 12.83
N ALA A 83 1.56 -5.22 11.57
CA ALA A 83 1.92 -4.01 10.85
C ALA A 83 0.73 -3.62 9.98
N GLU A 84 0.27 -2.38 10.13
CA GLU A 84 -0.96 -1.91 9.50
C GLU A 84 -0.72 -0.58 8.79
N ARG A 85 -1.24 -0.49 7.57
CA ARG A 85 -1.26 0.72 6.77
C ARG A 85 -2.68 1.07 6.39
N TYR A 86 -3.09 2.29 6.69
CA TYR A 86 -4.37 2.86 6.30
C TYR A 86 -4.18 3.99 5.30
N PHE A 87 -5.19 4.25 4.47
CA PHE A 87 -5.17 5.38 3.55
C PHE A 87 -6.47 6.16 3.49
N GLN A 88 -6.34 7.39 3.03
CA GLN A 88 -7.43 8.27 2.66
C GLN A 88 -7.10 8.98 1.35
N ILE A 89 -8.03 8.94 0.40
CA ILE A 89 -7.96 9.75 -0.82
C ILE A 89 -8.83 11.00 -0.62
N LYS A 90 -8.23 12.18 -0.77
CA LYS A 90 -8.90 13.49 -0.73
C LYS A 90 -8.86 14.14 -2.10
N ASN A 91 -9.97 14.75 -2.50
CA ASN A 91 -10.11 15.52 -3.75
C ASN A 91 -9.59 14.76 -4.98
N ASN A 92 -9.78 13.43 -4.99
CA ASN A 92 -9.30 12.46 -5.97
C ASN A 92 -7.77 12.38 -6.16
N THR A 93 -6.98 13.38 -5.82
CA THR A 93 -5.56 13.45 -6.21
C THR A 93 -4.59 13.39 -5.04
N THR A 94 -5.04 13.66 -3.81
CA THR A 94 -4.18 13.66 -2.62
C THR A 94 -4.42 12.40 -1.81
N ILE A 95 -3.37 11.63 -1.57
CA ILE A 95 -3.42 10.38 -0.84
C ILE A 95 -2.65 10.55 0.46
N ASN A 96 -3.32 10.35 1.59
CA ASN A 96 -2.66 10.26 2.89
C ASN A 96 -2.56 8.79 3.25
N ILE A 97 -1.36 8.36 3.60
CA ILE A 97 -1.05 7.02 4.12
C ILE A 97 -0.64 7.18 5.58
N TYR A 98 -1.07 6.26 6.42
CA TYR A 98 -0.79 6.21 7.85
C TYR A 98 -0.33 4.81 8.23
N ASP A 99 0.86 4.71 8.80
CA ASP A 99 1.45 3.47 9.23
C ASP A 99 1.35 3.34 10.74
N PHE A 100 0.98 2.13 11.17
CA PHE A 100 0.86 1.74 12.56
C PHE A 100 1.53 0.39 12.75
N TYR A 101 1.98 0.18 13.98
CA TYR A 101 2.35 -1.13 14.48
C TYR A 101 1.57 -1.36 15.76
N ILE A 102 0.95 -2.52 15.88
CA ILE A 102 0.11 -2.87 17.01
C ILE A 102 0.66 -4.14 17.63
N ASP A 103 0.87 -4.10 18.95
CA ASP A 103 1.21 -5.26 19.76
C ASP A 103 0.07 -5.53 20.76
N GLU A 104 0.20 -6.56 21.60
CA GLU A 104 -0.82 -6.95 22.59
C GLU A 104 -1.22 -5.82 23.56
N ILE A 105 -0.37 -4.81 23.74
CA ILE A 105 -0.51 -3.80 24.78
C ILE A 105 -0.92 -2.46 24.19
N LYS A 106 -0.45 -2.11 22.98
CA LYS A 106 -0.66 -0.78 22.41
C LYS A 106 -0.57 -0.74 20.88
N ALA A 107 -1.26 0.26 20.33
CA ALA A 107 -1.05 0.73 18.97
C ALA A 107 -0.04 1.89 18.96
N GLN A 108 0.93 1.82 18.05
CA GLN A 108 1.97 2.83 17.85
C GLN A 108 1.83 3.42 16.46
N PHE A 109 1.65 4.74 16.37
CA PHE A 109 1.75 5.46 15.10
C PHE A 109 3.21 5.52 14.65
N LYS A 110 3.50 5.04 13.43
CA LYS A 110 4.85 4.96 12.87
C LYS A 110 5.13 6.07 11.85
N GLY A 111 4.10 6.55 11.17
CA GLY A 111 4.27 7.70 10.30
C GLY A 111 3.08 7.97 9.39
N LYS A 112 3.14 9.13 8.75
CA LYS A 112 2.20 9.61 7.77
C LYS A 112 2.97 10.04 6.53
N TYR A 113 2.50 9.58 5.38
CA TYR A 113 3.02 9.94 4.08
C TYR A 113 1.92 10.60 3.28
N THR A 114 2.21 11.75 2.67
CA THR A 114 1.26 12.43 1.79
C THR A 114 1.77 12.37 0.38
N TYR A 115 1.01 11.73 -0.50
CA TYR A 115 1.29 11.68 -1.93
C TYR A 115 0.30 12.55 -2.68
N LYS A 116 0.73 13.04 -3.83
CA LYS A 116 -0.15 13.56 -4.88
C LYS A 116 0.04 12.75 -6.14
N ILE A 117 -1.04 12.55 -6.88
CA ILE A 117 -0.95 12.01 -8.23
C ILE A 117 -0.64 13.16 -9.18
N SER A 118 0.48 13.07 -9.90
CA SER A 118 0.87 14.07 -10.90
C SER A 118 -0.12 14.10 -12.07
N LYS A 119 0.03 15.08 -12.96
CA LYS A 119 -0.82 15.16 -14.16
C LYS A 119 -0.59 13.96 -15.08
N GLU A 120 0.63 13.43 -15.08
CA GLU A 120 1.08 12.26 -15.83
C GLU A 120 0.76 10.94 -15.10
N GLY A 121 0.01 10.97 -14.01
CA GLY A 121 -0.41 9.77 -13.29
C GLY A 121 0.64 9.18 -12.33
N LYS A 122 1.72 9.89 -12.00
CA LYS A 122 2.76 9.39 -11.06
C LYS A 122 2.41 9.66 -9.60
N PHE A 123 2.67 8.73 -8.70
CA PHE A 123 2.52 8.94 -7.25
C PHE A 123 3.74 9.68 -6.69
N VAL A 124 3.60 10.97 -6.42
CA VAL A 124 4.69 11.83 -5.96
C VAL A 124 4.56 12.05 -4.46
N LEU A 125 5.58 11.64 -3.70
CA LEU A 125 5.66 11.92 -2.26
C LEU A 125 5.87 13.42 -2.05
N THR A 126 5.04 14.02 -1.21
CA THR A 126 5.04 15.47 -0.94
C THR A 126 5.30 15.82 0.51
N ASN A 127 5.04 14.89 1.44
CA ASN A 127 5.29 15.12 2.87
C ASN A 127 5.47 13.79 3.60
N ILE A 128 6.31 13.79 4.63
CA ILE A 128 6.56 12.67 5.54
C ILE A 128 6.49 13.22 6.97
N TYR A 129 5.82 12.49 7.86
CA TYR A 129 5.77 12.83 9.29
C TYR A 129 5.84 11.54 10.14
N PRO A 130 6.71 11.46 11.16
CA PRO A 130 7.80 12.38 11.42
C PRO A 130 8.79 12.42 10.25
N PRO A 131 9.53 13.51 10.03
CA PRO A 131 10.59 13.52 9.04
C PRO A 131 11.62 12.45 9.43
N HIS A 132 11.85 11.48 8.54
CA HIS A 132 12.99 10.57 8.70
C HIS A 132 14.25 11.33 8.31
N ASP A 133 15.28 11.33 9.16
CA ASP A 133 16.60 11.80 8.77
C ASP A 133 17.08 10.90 7.62
N LEU A 134 17.17 11.46 6.40
CA LEU A 134 17.60 10.77 5.18
C LEU A 134 19.10 10.47 5.21
#